data_AF-A0A371YIC4-F1
#
_entry.id   AF-A0A371YIC4-F1
#
_cell.length_a   1.000
_cell.length_b   1.000
_cell.length_c   1.000
_cell.angle_alpha   90.00
_cell.angle_beta   90.00
_cell.angle_gamma   90.00
#
_symmetry.space_group_name_H-M   'P 1'
#
loop_
_entity.id
_entity.type
_entity.pdbx_description
1 polymer ?
#
loop_
_entity_poly.entity_id
_entity_poly.type
_entity_poly.pdbx_seq_one_letter_code
_entity_poly.pdbx_strand_id
1 'polypeptide(L)'
;GLSAAIKIRQLAIENNLPDLSVCVVEKGSEVGAHILSGAVLEPRAINELFPNWKEEGAPLNVPVTEDKTFFLMSADKSQEAPHWMVPKTMHNDGNYVISLGNVVRWLGTKAEELEVSIFPGFAASEILYHEDGSVKGIQTGDMGIGKDGEPTHNFTPGYELHAKYTIFAEGCRGHLGKRLIAKYNLDKDADPQHYGIGIKELWEIDPAKHKAGLVMHGSGWP
;
A
#
# COMPACT_ATOMS: atom_id res chain seq x y z
N GLY A 1 2.29 -3.89 4.64
CA GLY A 1 2.96 -3.33 5.82
C GLY A 1 2.03 -3.36 7.02
N LEU A 2 1.17 -2.35 7.16
CA LEU A 2 0.28 -2.18 8.31
C LEU A 2 -0.57 -3.42 8.64
N SER A 3 -1.20 -4.06 7.66
CA SER A 3 -1.99 -5.28 7.91
C SER A 3 -1.20 -6.39 8.58
N ALA A 4 0.06 -6.59 8.19
CA ALA A 4 0.93 -7.58 8.82
C ALA A 4 1.30 -7.15 10.24
N ALA A 5 1.66 -5.89 10.45
CA ALA A 5 2.00 -5.36 11.77
C ALA A 5 0.84 -5.49 12.77
N ILE A 6 -0.36 -5.10 12.33
CA ILE A 6 -1.61 -5.26 13.09
C ILE A 6 -1.86 -6.72 13.41
N LYS A 7 -1.83 -7.62 12.41
CA LYS A 7 -2.14 -9.03 12.63
C LYS A 7 -1.13 -9.70 13.56
N ILE A 8 0.16 -9.36 13.45
CA ILE A 8 1.20 -9.85 14.35
C ILE A 8 0.93 -9.41 15.78
N ARG A 9 0.56 -8.14 16.01
CA ARG A 9 0.22 -7.66 17.36
C ARG A 9 -1.07 -8.27 17.90
N GLN A 10 -2.11 -8.41 17.09
CA GLN A 10 -3.33 -9.14 17.48
C GLN A 10 -2.99 -10.56 17.94
N LEU A 11 -2.22 -11.31 17.14
CA LEU A 11 -1.78 -12.66 17.50
C LEU A 11 -0.88 -12.68 18.74
N ALA A 12 -0.01 -11.69 18.91
CA ALA A 12 0.84 -11.59 20.10
C ALA A 12 -0.01 -11.39 21.38
N ILE A 13 -1.04 -10.55 21.33
CA ILE A 13 -1.98 -10.34 22.43
C ILE A 13 -2.75 -11.63 22.72
N GLU A 14 -3.33 -12.26 21.69
CA GLU A 14 -4.08 -13.53 21.82
C GLU A 14 -3.25 -14.67 22.43
N ASN A 15 -1.95 -14.72 22.11
CA ASN A 15 -1.02 -15.74 22.60
C ASN A 15 -0.22 -15.29 23.84
N ASN A 16 -0.57 -14.16 24.44
CA ASN A 16 0.05 -13.63 25.66
C ASN A 16 1.58 -13.43 25.55
N LEU A 17 2.01 -12.80 24.45
CA LEU A 17 3.40 -12.46 24.11
C LEU A 17 3.62 -10.94 24.21
N PRO A 18 3.62 -10.35 25.42
CA PRO A 18 3.68 -8.89 25.60
C PRO A 18 4.97 -8.27 25.07
N ASP A 19 6.09 -9.00 25.13
CA ASP A 19 7.41 -8.52 24.72
C ASP A 19 7.63 -8.51 23.19
N LEU A 20 6.66 -9.00 22.41
CA LEU A 20 6.76 -9.00 20.95
C LEU A 20 6.50 -7.60 20.41
N SER A 21 7.57 -6.85 20.18
CA SER A 21 7.52 -5.53 19.55
C SER A 21 7.45 -5.62 18.03
N VAL A 22 6.74 -4.68 17.43
CA VAL A 22 6.63 -4.52 15.98
C VAL A 22 6.95 -3.08 15.62
N CYS A 23 7.85 -2.91 14.66
CA CYS A 23 8.25 -1.61 14.12
C CYS A 23 7.89 -1.53 12.64
N VAL A 24 7.33 -0.39 12.21
CA VAL A 24 7.02 -0.07 10.82
C VAL A 24 7.76 1.22 10.44
N VAL A 25 8.59 1.17 9.41
CA VAL A 25 9.25 2.34 8.82
C VAL A 25 8.54 2.75 7.53
N GLU A 26 8.26 4.04 7.40
CA GLU A 26 7.58 4.64 6.24
C GLU A 26 8.36 5.87 5.77
N LYS A 27 8.58 5.97 4.46
CA LYS A 27 9.31 7.09 3.84
C LYS A 27 8.45 8.35 3.75
N GLY A 28 7.14 8.21 3.58
CA GLY A 28 6.20 9.32 3.61
C GLY A 28 6.29 10.08 4.93
N SER A 29 6.12 11.41 4.87
CA SER A 29 6.14 12.28 6.05
C SER A 29 5.08 11.89 7.10
N GLU A 30 4.03 11.21 6.65
CA GLU A 30 3.01 10.57 7.46
C GLU A 30 2.57 9.26 6.79
N VAL A 31 1.93 8.39 7.57
CA VAL A 31 1.28 7.18 7.05
C VAL A 31 0.25 7.57 5.99
N GLY A 32 0.36 6.99 4.80
CA GLY A 32 -0.57 7.28 3.69
C GLY A 32 -0.11 8.37 2.72
N ALA A 33 0.91 9.17 3.04
CA ALA A 33 1.34 10.30 2.19
C ALA A 33 1.75 9.91 0.77
N HIS A 34 2.35 8.72 0.60
CA HIS A 34 2.80 8.21 -0.70
C HIS A 34 1.82 7.21 -1.33
N ILE A 35 0.61 7.06 -0.79
CA ILE A 35 -0.38 6.13 -1.32
C ILE A 35 -1.09 6.75 -2.52
N LEU A 36 -0.97 6.08 -3.67
CA LEU A 36 -1.67 6.44 -4.90
C LEU A 36 -2.45 5.24 -5.43
N SER A 37 -3.77 5.38 -5.51
CA SER A 37 -4.67 4.38 -6.10
C SER A 37 -6.01 5.00 -6.48
N GLY A 38 -6.62 4.55 -7.59
CA GLY A 38 -8.02 4.85 -7.95
C GLY A 38 -9.03 4.07 -7.10
N ALA A 39 -8.57 3.00 -6.46
CA ALA A 39 -9.15 2.23 -5.36
C ALA A 39 -10.67 1.95 -5.40
N VAL A 40 -11.00 0.81 -6.02
CA VAL A 40 -12.16 0.00 -5.66
C VAL A 40 -11.66 -1.16 -4.80
N LEU A 41 -12.20 -1.30 -3.59
CA LEU A 41 -11.72 -2.26 -2.59
C LEU A 41 -12.71 -3.41 -2.41
N GLU A 42 -12.20 -4.64 -2.59
CA GLU A 42 -12.90 -5.87 -2.18
C GLU A 42 -12.68 -6.09 -0.67
N PRO A 43 -13.75 -6.25 0.13
CA PRO A 43 -13.65 -6.10 1.58
C PRO A 43 -13.19 -7.35 2.34
N ARG A 44 -12.90 -8.48 1.68
CA ARG A 44 -12.64 -9.75 2.39
C ARG A 44 -11.48 -9.69 3.35
N ALA A 45 -10.36 -9.11 2.92
CA ALA A 45 -9.17 -9.01 3.76
C ALA A 45 -9.38 -8.08 4.96
N ILE A 46 -10.13 -6.98 4.80
CA ILE A 46 -10.44 -6.09 5.92
C ILE A 46 -11.50 -6.70 6.85
N ASN A 47 -12.46 -7.48 6.31
CA ASN A 47 -13.39 -8.28 7.11
C ASN A 47 -12.66 -9.30 7.99
N GLU A 48 -11.57 -9.90 7.50
CA GLU A 48 -10.75 -10.83 8.27
C GLU A 48 -9.92 -10.11 9.35
N LEU A 49 -9.31 -8.98 8.99
CA LEU A 49 -8.42 -8.25 9.90
C LEU A 49 -9.18 -7.49 10.99
N PHE A 50 -10.34 -6.93 10.65
CA PHE A 50 -11.23 -6.15 11.50
C PHE A 50 -12.69 -6.51 11.20
N PRO A 51 -13.24 -7.58 11.77
CA PRO A 51 -14.63 -7.99 11.51
C PRO A 51 -15.67 -6.88 11.74
N ASN A 52 -15.39 -5.95 12.67
CA ASN A 52 -16.26 -4.84 13.05
C ASN A 52 -15.77 -3.49 12.49
N TRP A 53 -15.08 -3.48 11.34
CA TRP A 53 -14.50 -2.25 10.78
C TRP A 53 -15.52 -1.13 10.53
N LYS A 54 -16.79 -1.49 10.33
CA LYS A 54 -17.89 -0.53 10.13
C LYS A 54 -18.16 0.25 11.42
N GLU A 55 -18.31 -0.44 12.54
CA GLU A 55 -18.50 0.19 13.85
C GLU A 55 -17.24 0.94 14.30
N GLU A 56 -16.06 0.46 13.91
CA GLU A 56 -14.77 1.10 14.19
C GLU A 56 -14.45 2.29 13.28
N GLY A 57 -15.36 2.68 12.40
CA GLY A 57 -15.27 3.90 11.60
C GLY A 57 -14.24 3.84 10.46
N ALA A 58 -13.97 2.65 9.91
CA ALA A 58 -13.10 2.56 8.73
C ALA A 58 -13.72 3.34 7.56
N PRO A 59 -12.91 4.06 6.75
CA PRO A 59 -13.43 5.01 5.74
C PRO A 59 -13.87 4.33 4.43
N LEU A 60 -14.74 3.32 4.54
CA LEU A 60 -15.32 2.52 3.46
C LEU A 60 -16.82 2.84 3.35
N ASN A 61 -17.13 4.08 2.96
CA ASN A 61 -18.48 4.65 3.08
C ASN A 61 -19.32 4.57 1.79
N VAL A 62 -18.69 4.32 0.64
CA VAL A 62 -19.35 4.38 -0.67
C VAL A 62 -19.37 2.98 -1.29
N PRO A 63 -20.43 2.19 -1.09
CA PRO A 63 -20.56 0.92 -1.80
C PRO A 63 -20.66 1.18 -3.30
N VAL A 64 -20.13 0.27 -4.10
CA VAL A 64 -20.32 0.31 -5.55
C VAL A 64 -21.78 -0.04 -5.86
N THR A 65 -22.40 0.77 -6.70
CA THR A 65 -23.83 0.68 -7.06
C THR A 65 -24.05 0.40 -8.54
N GLU A 66 -23.09 0.77 -9.38
CA GLU A 66 -23.17 0.61 -10.84
C GLU A 66 -21.76 0.47 -11.43
N ASP A 67 -21.57 -0.52 -12.30
CA ASP A 67 -20.38 -0.69 -13.12
C ASP A 67 -20.70 -0.39 -14.58
N LYS A 68 -19.91 0.49 -15.21
CA LYS A 68 -19.96 0.74 -16.66
C LYS A 68 -18.60 0.50 -17.29
N THR A 69 -18.58 -0.24 -18.39
CA THR A 69 -17.38 -0.45 -19.19
C THR A 69 -17.61 0.08 -20.59
N PHE A 70 -16.68 0.89 -21.08
CA PHE A 70 -16.77 1.52 -22.39
C PHE A 70 -15.60 1.09 -23.29
N PHE A 71 -15.92 0.85 -24.56
CA PHE A 71 -14.95 0.85 -25.65
C PHE A 71 -14.88 2.25 -26.25
N LEU A 72 -13.71 2.89 -26.14
CA LEU A 72 -13.42 4.22 -26.66
C LEU A 72 -12.88 4.07 -28.08
N MET A 73 -13.63 4.54 -29.07
CA MET A 73 -13.28 4.39 -30.50
C MET A 73 -12.58 5.63 -31.07
N SER A 74 -12.89 6.81 -30.55
CA SER A 74 -12.29 8.09 -30.93
C SER A 74 -12.46 9.11 -29.81
N ALA A 75 -11.97 10.34 -30.01
CA ALA A 75 -12.12 11.47 -29.08
C ALA A 75 -13.58 11.80 -28.72
N ASP A 76 -14.52 11.47 -29.60
CA ASP A 76 -15.93 11.83 -29.53
C ASP A 76 -16.88 10.62 -29.60
N LYS A 77 -16.34 9.40 -29.68
CA LYS A 77 -17.14 8.18 -29.85
C LYS A 77 -16.75 7.09 -28.87
N SER A 78 -17.73 6.62 -28.10
CA SER A 78 -17.62 5.45 -27.23
C SER A 78 -18.85 4.55 -27.37
N GLN A 79 -18.69 3.29 -26.99
CA GLN A 79 -19.76 2.30 -26.92
C GLN A 79 -19.72 1.63 -25.55
N GLU A 80 -20.82 1.68 -24.81
CA GLU A 80 -20.94 0.91 -23.56
C GLU A 80 -21.02 -0.58 -23.91
N ALA A 81 -20.17 -1.37 -23.25
CA ALA A 81 -20.17 -2.82 -23.36
C ALA A 81 -21.37 -3.38 -22.59
N PRO A 82 -22.15 -4.31 -23.16
CA PRO A 82 -23.18 -5.01 -22.41
C PRO A 82 -22.57 -5.71 -21.19
N HIS A 83 -23.20 -5.60 -20.02
CA HIS A 83 -22.66 -6.11 -18.75
C HIS A 83 -22.25 -7.60 -18.81
N TRP A 84 -23.01 -8.44 -19.52
CA TRP A 84 -22.69 -9.88 -19.67
C TRP A 84 -21.41 -10.18 -20.47
N MET A 85 -20.91 -9.21 -21.24
CA MET A 85 -19.67 -9.31 -22.02
C MET A 85 -18.45 -8.85 -21.21
N VAL A 86 -18.67 -8.14 -20.10
CA VAL A 86 -17.60 -7.64 -19.24
C VAL A 86 -17.00 -8.82 -18.44
N PRO A 87 -15.66 -8.92 -18.34
CA PRO A 87 -15.03 -9.95 -17.52
C PRO A 87 -15.51 -9.89 -16.07
N LYS A 88 -15.79 -11.04 -15.46
CA LYS A 88 -16.22 -11.14 -14.05
C LYS A 88 -15.29 -10.43 -13.07
N THR A 89 -14.00 -10.34 -13.39
CA THR A 89 -12.99 -9.64 -12.58
C THR A 89 -13.18 -8.12 -12.54
N MET A 90 -14.02 -7.56 -13.40
CA MET A 90 -14.37 -6.13 -13.43
C MET A 90 -15.74 -5.86 -12.80
N HIS A 91 -16.44 -6.88 -12.28
CA HIS A 91 -17.69 -6.69 -11.54
C HIS A 91 -17.37 -6.39 -10.09
N ASN A 92 -18.00 -5.35 -9.55
CA ASN A 92 -17.68 -4.79 -8.24
C ASN A 92 -18.81 -4.95 -7.22
N ASP A 93 -19.68 -5.94 -7.40
CA ASP A 93 -20.72 -6.29 -6.43
C ASP A 93 -20.12 -6.53 -5.04
N GLY A 94 -20.55 -5.74 -4.04
CA GLY A 94 -20.05 -5.83 -2.67
C GLY A 94 -18.73 -5.09 -2.40
N ASN A 95 -18.15 -4.44 -3.41
CA ASN A 95 -16.95 -3.62 -3.25
C ASN A 95 -17.28 -2.17 -2.85
N TYR A 96 -16.24 -1.42 -2.49
CA TYR A 96 -16.36 -0.02 -2.05
C TYR A 96 -15.44 0.89 -2.87
N VAL A 97 -15.94 2.06 -3.25
CA VAL A 97 -15.11 3.17 -3.76
C VAL A 97 -14.48 3.88 -2.56
N ILE A 98 -13.15 4.00 -2.53
CA ILE A 98 -12.44 4.50 -1.36
C ILE A 98 -11.35 5.51 -1.70
N SER A 99 -10.93 6.28 -0.69
CA SER A 99 -9.61 6.89 -0.67
C SER A 99 -8.64 5.94 0.04
N LEU A 100 -7.78 5.24 -0.72
CA LEU A 100 -6.83 4.30 -0.12
C LEU A 100 -5.86 4.99 0.86
N GLY A 101 -5.49 6.25 0.61
CA GLY A 101 -4.70 7.03 1.57
C GLY A 101 -5.40 7.19 2.91
N ASN A 102 -6.72 7.42 2.92
CA ASN A 102 -7.50 7.52 4.16
C ASN A 102 -7.65 6.15 4.85
N VAL A 103 -7.83 5.07 4.09
CA VAL A 103 -7.84 3.71 4.64
C VAL A 103 -6.50 3.38 5.29
N VAL A 104 -5.39 3.72 4.65
CA VAL A 104 -4.05 3.49 5.19
C VAL A 104 -3.78 4.35 6.44
N ARG A 105 -4.26 5.60 6.48
CA ARG A 105 -4.22 6.42 7.71
C ARG A 105 -5.00 5.78 8.85
N TRP A 106 -6.21 5.30 8.59
CA TRP A 106 -7.02 4.59 9.59
C TRP A 106 -6.34 3.29 10.05
N LEU A 107 -5.74 2.51 9.14
CA LEU A 107 -4.92 1.35 9.53
C LEU A 107 -3.71 1.76 10.37
N GLY A 108 -3.14 2.95 10.13
CA GLY A 108 -2.09 3.53 10.96
C GLY A 108 -2.55 3.72 12.40
N THR A 109 -3.70 4.37 12.62
CA THR A 109 -4.24 4.57 13.97
C THR A 109 -4.55 3.23 14.65
N LYS A 110 -5.08 2.25 13.90
CA LYS A 110 -5.31 0.90 14.43
C LYS A 110 -4.04 0.14 14.79
N ALA A 111 -2.96 0.36 14.05
CA ALA A 111 -1.67 -0.21 14.40
C ALA A 111 -1.11 0.44 15.68
N GLU A 112 -1.22 1.76 15.82
CA GLU A 112 -0.80 2.49 17.03
C GLU A 112 -1.60 2.08 18.27
N GLU A 113 -2.92 1.86 18.14
CA GLU A 113 -3.79 1.32 19.20
C GLU A 113 -3.31 -0.05 19.71
N LEU A 114 -2.61 -0.81 18.86
CA LEU A 114 -2.00 -2.11 19.18
C LEU A 114 -0.51 -2.01 19.57
N GLU A 115 -0.04 -0.79 19.88
CA GLU A 115 1.32 -0.47 20.29
C GLU A 115 2.38 -0.80 19.22
N VAL A 116 2.00 -0.81 17.93
CA VAL A 116 2.97 -0.85 16.83
C VAL A 116 3.73 0.48 16.82
N SER A 117 5.06 0.41 16.86
CA SER A 117 5.91 1.59 16.70
C SER A 117 6.00 1.98 15.22
N ILE A 118 5.43 3.12 14.84
CA ILE A 118 5.45 3.60 13.45
C ILE A 118 6.39 4.80 13.34
N PHE A 119 7.33 4.73 12.40
CA PHE A 119 8.32 5.77 12.12
C PHE A 119 8.13 6.32 10.70
N PRO A 120 7.23 7.30 10.50
CA PRO A 120 7.11 8.01 9.23
C PRO A 120 8.30 8.96 9.03
N GLY A 121 8.58 9.30 7.77
CA GLY A 121 9.71 10.13 7.36
C GLY A 121 11.06 9.41 7.29
N PHE A 122 11.11 8.12 7.62
CA PHE A 122 12.34 7.32 7.61
C PHE A 122 12.27 6.26 6.51
N ALA A 123 13.01 6.49 5.43
CA ALA A 123 13.21 5.46 4.41
C ALA A 123 14.23 4.43 4.92
N ALA A 124 13.88 3.14 4.84
CA ALA A 124 14.89 2.08 4.86
C ALA A 124 15.73 2.19 3.58
N SER A 125 17.04 2.39 3.71
CA SER A 125 17.99 2.59 2.60
C SER A 125 18.86 1.36 2.36
N GLU A 126 19.19 0.62 3.41
CA GLU A 126 20.10 -0.52 3.35
C GLU A 126 19.54 -1.75 4.07
N ILE A 127 19.98 -2.93 3.61
CA ILE A 127 19.65 -4.23 4.21
C ILE A 127 20.87 -4.70 5.00
N LEU A 128 20.66 -4.97 6.28
CA LEU A 128 21.70 -5.51 7.14
C LEU A 128 21.63 -7.04 7.10
N TYR A 129 22.80 -7.68 7.02
CA TYR A 129 22.92 -9.14 7.01
C TYR A 129 23.74 -9.63 8.19
N HIS A 130 23.41 -10.81 8.70
CA HIS A 130 24.28 -11.59 9.56
C HIS A 130 25.43 -12.20 8.75
N GLU A 131 26.45 -12.71 9.44
CA GLU A 131 27.60 -13.38 8.81
C GLU A 131 27.21 -14.64 8.03
N ASP A 132 26.14 -15.33 8.46
CA ASP A 132 25.57 -16.48 7.76
C ASP A 132 24.77 -16.11 6.49
N GLY A 133 24.67 -14.82 6.20
CA GLY A 133 23.96 -14.27 5.04
C GLY A 133 22.46 -14.09 5.22
N SER A 134 21.89 -14.39 6.38
CA SER A 134 20.48 -14.10 6.71
C SER A 134 20.25 -12.61 6.97
N VAL A 135 19.01 -12.13 6.81
CA VAL A 135 18.67 -10.72 7.05
C VAL A 135 18.66 -10.43 8.55
N LYS A 136 19.46 -9.46 8.98
CA LYS A 136 19.55 -8.95 10.35
C LYS A 136 18.57 -7.81 10.62
N GLY A 137 18.22 -7.06 9.59
CA GLY A 137 17.41 -5.85 9.73
C GLY A 137 17.60 -4.88 8.57
N ILE A 138 17.32 -3.60 8.83
CA ILE A 138 17.53 -2.50 7.88
C ILE A 138 18.29 -1.35 8.53
N GLN A 139 18.84 -0.47 7.71
CA GLN A 139 19.32 0.84 8.13
C GLN A 139 18.43 1.92 7.48
N THR A 140 18.12 2.98 8.21
CA THR A 140 17.48 4.16 7.62
C THR A 140 18.50 5.01 6.84
N GLY A 141 18.03 5.91 5.98
CA GLY A 141 18.91 6.85 5.29
C GLY A 141 19.66 7.79 6.24
N ASP A 142 20.89 8.15 5.87
CA ASP A 142 21.66 9.21 6.52
C ASP A 142 21.01 10.58 6.28
N MET A 143 21.07 11.44 7.28
CA MET A 143 20.60 12.82 7.21
C MET A 143 21.77 13.78 7.07
N GLY A 144 21.54 14.93 6.43
CA GLY A 144 22.56 15.97 6.29
C GLY A 144 23.67 15.61 5.29
N ILE A 145 23.35 14.86 4.23
CA ILE A 145 24.22 14.67 3.06
C ILE A 145 23.98 15.79 2.05
N GLY A 146 25.05 16.43 1.58
CA GLY A 146 25.02 17.49 0.58
C GLY A 146 24.65 16.99 -0.81
N LYS A 147 24.35 17.91 -1.74
CA LYS A 147 24.08 17.55 -3.15
C LYS A 147 25.30 16.94 -3.86
N ASP A 148 26.49 17.23 -3.34
CA ASP A 148 27.78 16.66 -3.73
C ASP A 148 28.01 15.24 -3.18
N GLY A 149 27.14 14.75 -2.29
CA GLY A 149 27.27 13.45 -1.64
C GLY A 149 28.10 13.47 -0.36
N GLU A 150 28.63 14.64 0.03
CA GLU A 150 29.50 14.77 1.20
C GLU A 150 28.69 15.08 2.48
N PRO A 151 29.12 14.59 3.65
CA PRO A 151 28.52 14.94 4.93
C PRO A 151 28.57 16.44 5.21
N THR A 152 27.43 17.03 5.55
CA THR A 152 27.35 18.43 6.02
C THR A 152 27.62 18.52 7.52
N HIS A 153 27.67 19.75 8.06
CA HIS A 153 27.77 19.98 9.50
C HIS A 153 26.59 19.41 10.32
N ASN A 154 25.45 19.09 9.66
CA ASN A 154 24.28 18.47 10.28
C ASN A 154 24.20 16.96 9.97
N PHE A 155 25.30 16.33 9.56
CA PHE A 155 25.31 14.91 9.28
C PHE A 155 24.87 14.10 10.50
N THR A 156 23.94 13.18 10.30
CA THR A 156 23.51 12.23 11.31
C THR A 156 23.39 10.86 10.63
N PRO A 157 24.11 9.83 11.12
CA PRO A 157 24.02 8.51 10.53
C PRO A 157 22.61 7.94 10.72
N GLY A 158 22.16 7.16 9.74
CA GLY A 158 20.90 6.45 9.81
C GLY A 158 20.88 5.41 10.94
N TYR A 159 19.68 5.15 11.46
CA TYR A 159 19.48 4.17 12.52
C TYR A 159 19.51 2.75 11.97
N GLU A 160 20.25 1.86 12.63
CA GLU A 160 20.12 0.44 12.40
C GLU A 160 18.94 -0.12 13.21
N LEU A 161 18.01 -0.77 12.52
CA LEU A 161 16.88 -1.48 13.12
C LEU A 161 17.11 -2.98 12.97
N HIS A 162 17.55 -3.63 14.05
CA HIS A 162 17.75 -5.08 14.06
C HIS A 162 16.45 -5.78 14.47
N ALA A 163 16.11 -6.84 13.76
CA ALA A 163 14.90 -7.61 14.03
C ALA A 163 15.13 -9.09 13.78
N LYS A 164 14.44 -9.94 14.54
CA LYS A 164 14.44 -11.40 14.30
C LYS A 164 13.82 -11.74 12.93
N TYR A 165 12.84 -10.94 12.50
CA TYR A 165 12.18 -11.06 11.20
C TYR A 165 11.96 -9.67 10.63
N THR A 166 12.31 -9.48 9.35
CA THR A 166 12.10 -8.22 8.63
C THR A 166 11.14 -8.46 7.47
N ILE A 167 10.00 -7.78 7.46
CA ILE A 167 9.00 -7.86 6.38
C ILE A 167 9.21 -6.69 5.42
N PHE A 168 9.54 -6.98 4.17
CA PHE A 168 9.68 -5.98 3.12
C PHE A 168 8.34 -5.77 2.42
N ALA A 169 7.76 -4.59 2.59
CA ALA A 169 6.44 -4.24 2.04
C ALA A 169 6.43 -2.89 1.31
N GLU A 170 7.48 -2.62 0.53
CA GLU A 170 7.69 -1.36 -0.19
C GLU A 170 6.68 -1.09 -1.32
N GLY A 171 5.91 -2.09 -1.73
CA GLY A 171 4.94 -1.98 -2.82
C GLY A 171 5.55 -2.24 -4.20
N CYS A 172 4.95 -1.62 -5.23
CA CYS A 172 5.32 -1.85 -6.62
C CYS A 172 6.78 -1.44 -6.88
N ARG A 173 7.62 -2.43 -7.22
CA ARG A 173 9.04 -2.23 -7.59
C ARG A 173 9.90 -1.59 -6.48
N GLY A 174 9.76 -2.09 -5.25
CA GLY A 174 10.60 -1.73 -4.11
C GLY A 174 12.10 -1.92 -4.37
N HIS A 175 12.92 -0.98 -3.92
CA HIS A 175 14.35 -0.97 -4.21
C HIS A 175 15.13 -1.99 -3.36
N LEU A 176 14.74 -2.19 -2.09
CA LEU A 176 15.33 -3.23 -1.24
C LEU A 176 14.83 -4.61 -1.68
N GLY A 177 13.55 -4.74 -2.00
CA GLY A 177 12.94 -5.95 -2.55
C GLY A 177 13.68 -6.44 -3.80
N LYS A 178 14.01 -5.55 -4.73
CA LYS A 178 14.82 -5.90 -5.92
C LYS A 178 16.19 -6.47 -5.54
N ARG A 179 16.86 -5.90 -4.53
CA ARG A 179 18.18 -6.38 -4.05
C ARG A 179 18.06 -7.76 -3.38
N LEU A 180 16.99 -8.00 -2.61
CA LEU A 180 16.72 -9.30 -2.00
C LEU A 180 16.47 -10.39 -3.03
N ILE A 181 15.66 -10.10 -4.04
CA ILE A 181 15.38 -11.02 -5.14
C ILE A 181 16.67 -11.45 -5.80
N ALA A 182 17.54 -10.49 -6.15
CA ALA A 182 18.83 -10.78 -6.76
C ALA A 182 19.78 -11.58 -5.85
N LYS A 183 19.90 -11.19 -4.56
CA LYS A 183 20.82 -11.85 -3.61
C LYS A 183 20.44 -13.31 -3.37
N TYR A 184 19.15 -13.59 -3.21
CA TYR A 184 18.65 -14.92 -2.84
C TYR A 184 18.07 -15.70 -4.03
N ASN A 185 18.18 -15.16 -5.25
CA ASN A 185 17.68 -15.77 -6.48
C ASN A 185 16.18 -16.16 -6.38
N LEU A 186 15.37 -15.26 -5.82
CA LEU A 186 13.97 -15.54 -5.44
C LEU A 186 13.03 -15.67 -6.65
N ASP A 187 13.48 -15.22 -7.83
CA ASP A 187 12.74 -15.21 -9.09
C ASP A 187 13.26 -16.25 -10.10
N LYS A 188 14.14 -17.17 -9.69
CA LYS A 188 14.75 -18.17 -10.59
C LYS A 188 13.77 -19.02 -11.41
N ASP A 189 12.59 -19.27 -10.85
CA ASP A 189 11.55 -20.12 -11.43
C ASP A 189 10.29 -19.29 -11.76
N ALA A 190 10.44 -17.99 -11.97
CA ALA A 190 9.35 -17.07 -12.25
C ALA A 190 9.60 -16.24 -13.51
N ASP A 191 8.53 -15.85 -14.18
CA ASP A 191 8.62 -14.87 -15.27
C ASP A 191 8.98 -13.48 -14.73
N PRO A 192 9.66 -12.64 -15.53
CA PRO A 192 9.93 -11.26 -15.16
C PRO A 192 8.65 -10.48 -14.85
N GLN A 193 8.70 -9.63 -13.83
CA GLN A 193 7.55 -8.80 -13.45
C GLN A 193 7.21 -7.78 -14.57
N HIS A 194 5.92 -7.69 -14.92
CA HIS A 194 5.39 -6.69 -15.83
C HIS A 194 4.75 -5.53 -15.07
N TYR A 195 4.98 -4.30 -15.55
CA TYR A 195 4.53 -3.08 -14.88
C TYR A 195 3.72 -2.20 -15.83
N GLY A 196 2.74 -1.49 -15.28
CA GLY A 196 2.06 -0.36 -15.91
C GLY A 196 2.25 0.90 -15.05
N ILE A 197 2.20 2.07 -15.69
CA ILE A 197 2.18 3.35 -14.99
C ILE A 197 0.73 3.82 -14.82
N GLY A 198 0.34 4.11 -13.58
CA GLY A 198 -0.96 4.70 -13.26
C GLY A 198 -0.81 6.20 -13.03
N ILE A 199 -1.60 7.00 -13.73
CA ILE A 199 -1.73 8.44 -13.51
C ILE A 199 -3.10 8.68 -12.89
N LYS A 200 -3.16 9.50 -11.85
CA LYS A 200 -4.39 9.77 -11.12
C LYS A 200 -4.50 11.26 -10.80
N GLU A 201 -5.71 11.77 -10.94
CA GLU A 201 -6.11 13.10 -10.50
C GLU A 201 -7.37 13.01 -9.62
N LEU A 202 -7.62 14.05 -8.84
CA LEU A 202 -8.85 14.23 -8.07
C LEU A 202 -9.57 15.46 -8.61
N TRP A 203 -10.87 15.31 -8.84
CA TRP A 203 -11.71 16.32 -9.46
C TRP A 203 -12.87 16.66 -8.54
N GLU A 204 -13.18 17.95 -8.42
CA GLU A 204 -14.47 18.42 -7.93
C GLU A 204 -15.35 18.68 -9.14
N ILE A 205 -16.55 18.10 -9.16
CA ILE A 205 -17.49 18.20 -10.28
C ILE A 205 -18.81 18.80 -9.82
N ASP A 206 -19.60 19.28 -10.77
CA ASP A 206 -20.99 19.68 -10.53
C ASP A 206 -21.74 18.55 -9.80
N PRO A 207 -22.30 18.80 -8.59
CA PRO A 207 -23.03 17.81 -7.83
C PRO A 207 -24.17 17.14 -8.61
N ALA A 208 -24.79 17.84 -9.56
CA ALA A 208 -25.87 17.28 -10.39
C ALA A 208 -25.39 16.17 -11.34
N LYS A 209 -24.08 16.11 -11.62
CA LYS A 209 -23.44 15.06 -12.46
C LYS A 209 -22.88 13.91 -11.63
N HIS A 210 -22.75 14.09 -10.32
CA HIS A 210 -22.18 13.09 -9.44
C HIS A 210 -23.16 11.94 -9.16
N LYS A 211 -22.68 10.69 -9.34
CA LYS A 211 -23.40 9.47 -9.00
C LYS A 211 -22.55 8.65 -8.04
N ALA A 212 -22.92 8.66 -6.75
CA ALA A 212 -22.18 7.93 -5.73
C ALA A 212 -22.20 6.41 -6.00
N GLY A 213 -21.04 5.78 -5.95
CA GLY A 213 -20.88 4.34 -6.19
C GLY A 213 -20.81 3.93 -7.66
N LEU A 214 -20.86 4.87 -8.61
CA LEU A 214 -20.63 4.58 -10.02
C LEU A 214 -19.13 4.36 -10.29
N VAL A 215 -18.79 3.21 -10.87
CA VAL A 215 -17.45 2.88 -11.34
C VAL A 215 -17.47 2.80 -12.86
N MET A 216 -16.55 3.50 -13.51
CA MET A 216 -16.43 3.54 -14.97
C MET A 216 -15.05 3.08 -15.41
N HIS A 217 -15.01 2.16 -16.37
CA HIS A 217 -13.80 1.72 -17.04
C HIS A 217 -13.88 2.03 -18.53
N GLY A 218 -12.75 2.42 -19.12
CA GLY A 218 -12.62 2.67 -20.56
C GLY A 218 -11.42 1.90 -21.10
N SER A 219 -11.55 1.38 -22.32
CA SER A 219 -10.45 0.78 -23.08
C SER A 219 -10.53 1.17 -24.55
N GLY A 220 -9.39 1.26 -25.24
CA GLY A 220 -9.30 1.76 -26.61
C GLY A 220 -8.60 3.11 -26.67
N TRP A 221 -9.13 4.04 -27.47
CA TRP A 221 -8.60 5.38 -27.67
C TRP A 221 -8.53 6.19 -26.36
N PRO A 222 -7.51 7.05 -26.13
CA PRO A 222 -6.38 7.39 -27.00
C PRO A 222 -5.34 6.27 -27.15
#